data_AF-A0A3N5VEC1-F1
#
_entry.id   AF-A0A3N5VEC1-F1
#
_cell.length_a   1.000
_cell.length_b   1.000
_cell.length_c   1.000
_cell.angle_alpha   90.00
_cell.angle_beta   90.00
_cell.angle_gamma   90.00
#
_symmetry.space_group_name_H-M   'P 1'
#
loop_
_entity.id
_entity.type
_entity.pdbx_description
1 polymer ?
#
loop_
_entity_poly.entity_id
_entity_poly.type
_entity_poly.pdbx_seq_one_letter_code
_entity_poly.pdbx_strand_id
1 'polypeptide(L)' 'MGIYNFVSFTGIFILLGVAWVLSSDRRNMNWRLIGWAIGLQLLLAGFIFKVPAGTKVFLVVNDVVVKILDSAGEGAR' A
#
# COMPACT_ATOMS: atom_id res chain seq x y z
N MET A 1 -5.02 -17.80 -11.45
CA MET A 1 -5.44 -16.48 -10.91
C MET A 1 -6.93 -16.47 -10.66
N GLY A 2 -7.38 -17.16 -9.61
CA GLY A 2 -8.81 -17.36 -9.33
C GLY A 2 -9.19 -16.67 -8.02
N ILE A 3 -10.33 -15.99 -7.99
CA ILE A 3 -11.04 -15.44 -6.83
C ILE A 3 -10.31 -14.43 -5.93
N TYR A 4 -9.10 -14.69 -5.43
CA TYR A 4 -8.42 -13.81 -4.47
C TYR A 4 -8.07 -12.44 -5.06
N ASN A 5 -7.65 -12.39 -6.33
CA ASN A 5 -7.41 -11.11 -7.01
C ASN A 5 -8.69 -10.27 -7.14
N PHE A 6 -9.83 -10.95 -7.33
CA PHE A 6 -11.13 -10.29 -7.42
C PHE A 6 -11.55 -9.75 -6.05
N VAL A 7 -11.41 -10.56 -5.00
CA VAL A 7 -11.67 -10.15 -3.62
C VAL A 7 -10.82 -8.93 -3.24
N SER A 8 -9.51 -8.96 -3.54
CA SER A 8 -8.60 -7.83 -3.28
C SER A 8 -9.00 -6.58 -4.05
N PHE A 9 -9.39 -6.70 -5.33
CA PHE A 9 -9.85 -5.57 -6.13
C PHE A 9 -11.14 -4.97 -5.58
N THR A 10 -12.13 -5.81 -5.24
CA THR A 10 -13.39 -5.35 -4.64
C THR A 10 -13.19 -4.74 -3.25
N GLY A 11 -12.20 -5.23 -2.50
CA GLY A 11 -11.86 -4.71 -1.17
C GLY A 11 -11.52 -3.22 -1.19
N ILE A 12 -10.85 -2.72 -2.22
CA ILE A 12 -10.52 -1.29 -2.38
C ILE A 12 -11.80 -0.45 -2.38
N PHE A 13 -12.81 -0.86 -3.17
CA PHE A 13 -14.08 -0.13 -3.27
C PHE A 13 -14.94 -0.27 -2.01
N ILE A 14 -14.92 -1.43 -1.35
CA ILE A 14 -15.63 -1.65 -0.09
C ILE A 14 -15.05 -0.74 1.00
N LEU A 15 -13.72 -0.66 1.13
CA LEU A 15 -13.07 0.21 2.11
C LEU A 15 -13.34 1.70 1.84
N LEU A 16 -13.34 2.12 0.58
CA LEU A 16 -13.77 3.47 0.19
C LEU A 16 -15.23 3.75 0.56
N GLY A 17 -16.11 2.78 0.35
CA GLY A 17 -17.52 2.86 0.75
C GLY A 17 -17.70 2.99 2.26
N VAL A 18 -16.96 2.21 3.05
CA VAL A 18 -16.96 2.30 4.52
C VAL A 18 -16.45 3.68 4.97
N ALA A 19 -15.35 4.15 4.40
CA ALA A 19 -14.82 5.48 4.69
C ALA A 19 -15.82 6.59 4.35
N TRP A 20 -16.59 6.44 3.27
CA TRP A 20 -17.65 7.38 2.92
C TRP A 20 -18.83 7.35 3.89
N VAL A 21 -19.25 6.16 4.37
CA VAL A 21 -20.34 6.04 5.36
C VAL A 21 -19.96 6.69 6.69
N LEU A 22 -18.71 6.50 7.13
CA LEU A 22 -18.17 7.07 8.36
C LEU A 22 -17.79 8.55 8.25
N SER A 23 -17.74 9.10 7.03
CA SER A 23 -17.40 10.51 6.82
C SER A 23 -18.52 11.43 7.31
N SER A 24 -18.15 12.42 8.13
CA SER A 24 -19.06 13.46 8.63
C SER A 24 -19.59 14.37 7.50
N ASP A 25 -18.82 14.54 6.42
CA ASP A 25 -19.13 15.50 5.35
C ASP A 25 -19.09 14.82 3.97
N ARG A 26 -20.05 13.90 3.75
CA ARG A 26 -20.14 13.04 2.57
C ARG A 26 -20.22 13.77 1.23
N ARG A 27 -20.67 15.03 1.25
CA ARG A 27 -20.84 15.87 0.05
C ARG A 27 -19.58 16.65 -0.32
N ASN A 28 -18.70 16.93 0.64
CA ASN A 28 -17.49 17.74 0.42
C ASN A 28 -16.22 16.89 0.27
N MET A 29 -16.37 15.64 -0.15
CA MET A 29 -15.23 14.75 -0.28
C MET A 29 -14.44 15.08 -1.56
N ASN A 30 -13.14 15.35 -1.41
CA ASN A 30 -12.29 15.72 -2.54
C ASN A 30 -11.96 14.49 -3.41
N TRP A 31 -12.81 14.23 -4.39
CA TRP A 31 -12.65 13.10 -5.33
C TRP A 31 -11.35 13.15 -6.14
N ARG A 32 -10.79 14.34 -6.39
CA ARG A 32 -9.49 14.49 -7.05
C ARG A 32 -8.38 13.94 -6.17
N LEU A 33 -8.41 14.21 -4.86
CA LEU A 33 -7.44 13.68 -3.91
C LEU A 33 -7.55 12.16 -3.79
N ILE A 34 -8.77 11.64 -3.66
CA ILE A 34 -9.01 10.19 -3.56
C ILE A 34 -8.53 9.46 -4.81
N GLY A 35 -8.83 9.99 -6.00
CA GLY A 35 -8.34 9.43 -7.26
C GLY A 35 -6.81 9.42 -7.33
N TRP A 36 -6.14 10.50 -6.89
CA TRP A 36 -4.68 10.53 -6.80
C TRP A 36 -4.12 9.53 -5.79
N ALA A 37 -4.74 9.38 -4.63
CA ALA A 37 -4.30 8.42 -3.62
C ALA A 37 -4.36 6.97 -4.14
N ILE A 38 -5.49 6.58 -4.74
CA ILE A 38 -5.66 5.24 -5.34
C ILE A 38 -4.68 5.06 -6.51
N GLY A 39 -4.55 6.06 -7.38
CA GLY A 39 -3.64 6.01 -8.51
C GLY A 39 -2.18 5.85 -8.08
N LEU A 40 -1.73 6.61 -7.09
CA LEU A 40 -0.38 6.54 -6.56
C LEU A 40 -0.13 5.22 -5.82
N GLN A 41 -1.12 4.69 -5.10
CA GLN A 41 -1.04 3.38 -4.46
C GLN A 41 -0.85 2.25 -5.48
N LEU A 42 -1.64 2.25 -6.56
CA LEU A 42 -1.51 1.26 -7.64
C LEU A 42 -0.20 1.43 -8.43
N LEU A 43 0.24 2.67 -8.66
CA LEU A 43 1.51 2.98 -9.32
C LEU A 43 2.68 2.43 -8.49
N LEU A 44 2.73 2.74 -7.20
CA LEU A 44 3.78 2.22 -6.31
C LEU A 44 3.75 0.70 -6.20
N ALA A 45 2.57 0.10 -6.05
CA ALA A 45 2.44 -1.35 -6.02
C ALA A 45 2.94 -1.98 -7.34
N GLY A 46 2.55 -1.44 -8.48
CA GLY A 46 3.04 -1.89 -9.78
C GLY A 46 4.55 -1.71 -9.93
N PHE A 47 5.09 -0.57 -9.48
CA PHE A 47 6.51 -0.30 -9.52
C PHE A 47 7.31 -1.30 -8.65
N ILE A 48 6.90 -1.51 -7.41
CA ILE A 48 7.63 -2.39 -6.46
C ILE A 48 7.48 -3.87 -6.85
N PHE A 49 6.26 -4.33 -7.18
CA PHE A 49 5.98 -5.75 -7.37
C PHE A 49 6.14 -6.24 -8.81
N LYS A 50 6.02 -5.37 -9.83
CA LYS A 50 6.04 -5.78 -11.25
C LYS A 50 7.27 -5.32 -12.00
N VAL A 51 7.87 -4.20 -11.61
CA VAL A 51 9.07 -3.68 -12.30
C VAL A 51 10.34 -4.23 -11.63
N PRO A 52 11.25 -4.91 -12.37
CA PRO A 52 12.46 -5.50 -11.80
C PRO A 52 13.35 -4.50 -11.05
N ALA A 53 13.40 -3.25 -11.53
CA ALA A 53 14.13 -2.18 -10.85
C ALA A 53 13.51 -1.84 -9.49
N GLY A 54 12.18 -1.76 -9.40
CA GLY A 54 11.48 -1.47 -8.16
C GLY A 54 11.64 -2.58 -7.12
N THR A 55 11.60 -3.85 -7.55
CA THR A 55 11.88 -4.98 -6.64
C THR A 55 13.31 -4.92 -6.10
N LYS A 56 14.32 -4.62 -6.93
CA LYS A 56 15.71 -4.47 -6.48
C LYS A 56 15.88 -3.34 -5.46
N VAL A 57 15.27 -2.18 -5.72
CA VAL A 57 15.30 -1.05 -4.78
C VAL A 57 14.64 -1.43 -3.45
N PHE A 58 13.48 -2.08 -3.51
CA PHE A 58 12.78 -2.52 -2.31
C PHE A 58 13.59 -3.52 -1.47
N LEU A 59 14.28 -4.47 -2.12
CA LEU A 59 15.16 -5.43 -1.43
C LEU A 59 16.33 -4.73 -0.73
N VAL A 60 16.99 -3.76 -1.37
CA VAL A 60 18.07 -2.99 -0.74
C VAL A 60 17.57 -2.27 0.52
N VAL A 61 16.38 -1.66 0.46
CA VAL A 61 15.78 -1.00 1.62
C VAL A 61 15.46 -2.03 2.71
N ASN A 62 14.92 -3.19 2.33
CA ASN A 62 14.62 -4.27 3.26
C ASN A 62 15.89 -4.75 3.99
N ASP A 63 16.99 -4.97 3.28
CA ASP A 63 18.27 -5.40 3.86
C ASP A 63 18.80 -4.39 4.89
N VAL A 64 18.68 -3.09 4.60
CA VAL A 64 19.06 -2.03 5.55
C VAL A 64 18.20 -2.08 6.81
N VAL A 65 16.89 -2.25 6.66
CA VAL A 65 15.97 -2.37 7.80
C VAL A 65 16.28 -3.60 8.64
N VAL A 66 16.53 -4.75 8.01
CA VAL A 66 16.91 -5.99 8.70
C VAL A 66 18.21 -5.79 9.48
N LYS A 67 19.22 -5.14 8.89
CA LYS A 67 20.48 -4.86 9.58
C LYS A 67 20.31 -3.98 10.83
N ILE A 68 19.41 -2.99 10.76
CA ILE A 68 19.05 -2.17 11.92
C ILE A 68 18.36 -3.03 12.99
N LEU A 69 17.44 -3.90 12.59
CA LEU A 69 16.73 -4.80 13.51
C LEU A 69 17.68 -5.80 14.18
N ASP A 70 18.65 -6.35 13.45
CA ASP A 70 19.67 -7.25 13.99
C ASP A 70 20.52 -6.53 15.05
N SER A 71 20.91 -5.28 14.78
CA SER A 71 21.67 -4.46 15.73
C SER A 71 20.88 -4.19 17.02
N ALA A 72 19.58 -3.95 16.90
CA ALA A 72 18.68 -3.79 18.05
C ALA A 72 18.47 -5.12 18.80
N GLY A 73 18.39 -6.24 18.08
CA GLY A 73 18.24 -7.58 18.64
C GLY A 73 19.47 -8.05 19.41
N GLU A 74 20.68 -7.72 18.95
CA GLU A 74 21.92 -7.98 19.70
C GLU A 74 22.00 -7.15 21.00
N GLY A 75 21.50 -5.92 21.01
CA GLY A 75 21.44 -5.11 22.24
C GLY A 75 20.33 -5.51 23.23
N ALA A 76 19.35 -6.30 22.78
CA ALA A 76 18.26 -6.80 23.60
C ALA A 76 18.55 -8.17 24.24
N ARG A 77 19.64 -8.84 23.85
CA ARG A 77 20.12 -10.11 24.42
C ARG A 77 21.22 -9.87 25.44
#